data_AF-A0A537U8T8-F1
#
_entry.id   AF-A0A537U8T8-F1
#
_cell.length_a   1.000
_cell.length_b   1.000
_cell.length_c   1.000
_cell.angle_alpha   90.00
_cell.angle_beta   90.00
_cell.angle_gamma   90.00
#
_symmetry.space_group_name_H-M   'P 1'
#
loop_
_entity.id
_entity.type
_entity.pdbx_description
1 polymer ?
#
loop_
_entity_poly.entity_id
_entity_poly.type
_entity_poly.pdbx_seq_one_letter_code
_entity_poly.pdbx_strand_id
1 'polypeptide(L)'
;YPKVTGRMMNDMLGKFHFWVTFLGAYAIYFPMHYLGLLGVPRRYFEMGDMAFVPQSATTLNGFITTAALIVGFAQMVFLFNLIWSLFKGKPAGSNPWRATTLEWQTPETPPGHGNWGKELPVVYRWAYDYSVPGAKEDFIPQNQPAVPRTA
;
A
#
# COMPACT_ATOMS: atom_id res chain seq x y z
N TYR A 1 5.52 -3.87 5.70
CA TYR A 1 6.40 -4.91 5.13
C TYR A 1 7.82 -4.87 5.73
N PRO A 2 8.67 -3.86 5.47
CA PRO A 2 10.09 -3.92 5.87
C PRO A 2 10.32 -4.02 7.38
N LYS A 3 9.41 -3.45 8.19
CA LYS A 3 9.48 -3.58 9.64
C LYS A 3 9.27 -5.01 10.14
N VAL A 4 8.45 -5.78 9.45
CA VAL A 4 8.11 -7.16 9.83
C VAL A 4 9.11 -8.16 9.23
N THR A 5 9.64 -7.87 8.05
CA THR A 5 10.49 -8.82 7.30
C THR A 5 11.99 -8.48 7.32
N GLY A 6 12.35 -7.26 7.72
CA GLY A 6 13.73 -6.75 7.65
C GLY A 6 14.22 -6.44 6.24
N ARG A 7 13.34 -6.54 5.22
CA ARG A 7 13.70 -6.39 3.81
C ARG A 7 12.77 -5.46 3.05
N MET A 8 13.30 -4.84 2.01
CA MET A 8 12.54 -4.00 1.08
C MET A 8 11.89 -4.85 -0.02
N MET A 9 10.69 -4.45 -0.43
CA MET A 9 10.07 -4.98 -1.65
C MET A 9 10.74 -4.40 -2.90
N ASN A 10 10.55 -5.03 -4.05
CA ASN A 10 10.98 -4.46 -5.31
C ASN A 10 10.02 -3.34 -5.74
N ASP A 11 10.53 -2.11 -5.83
CA ASP A 11 9.75 -0.91 -6.18
C ASP A 11 9.22 -0.94 -7.63
N MET A 12 9.96 -1.55 -8.57
CA MET A 12 9.50 -1.66 -9.96
C MET A 12 8.25 -2.54 -10.05
N LEU A 13 8.28 -3.69 -9.40
CA LEU A 13 7.12 -4.58 -9.31
C LEU A 13 5.97 -3.95 -8.52
N GLY A 14 6.28 -3.18 -7.47
CA GLY A 14 5.29 -2.42 -6.70
C GLY A 14 4.59 -1.35 -7.56
N LYS A 15 5.35 -0.58 -8.34
CA LYS A 15 4.79 0.43 -9.26
C LYS A 15 3.96 -0.21 -10.37
N PHE A 16 4.41 -1.34 -10.92
CA PHE A 16 3.62 -2.11 -11.88
C PHE A 16 2.28 -2.55 -11.29
N HIS A 17 2.31 -3.19 -10.12
CA HIS A 17 1.09 -3.62 -9.42
C HIS A 17 0.16 -2.44 -9.13
N PHE A 18 0.72 -1.33 -8.65
CA PHE A 18 -0.04 -0.10 -8.37
C PHE A 18 -0.75 0.42 -9.61
N TRP A 19 -0.03 0.67 -10.71
CA TRP A 19 -0.64 1.30 -11.89
C TRP A 19 -1.64 0.40 -12.59
N VAL A 20 -1.35 -0.90 -12.72
CA VAL A 20 -2.29 -1.85 -13.32
C VAL A 20 -3.55 -1.99 -12.46
N THR A 21 -3.40 -2.09 -11.13
CA THR A 21 -4.56 -2.19 -10.22
C THR A 21 -5.36 -0.88 -10.18
N PHE A 22 -4.69 0.26 -10.14
CA PHE A 22 -5.33 1.58 -10.09
C PHE A 22 -6.15 1.84 -11.36
N LEU A 23 -5.53 1.77 -12.53
CA LEU A 23 -6.23 1.98 -13.81
C LEU A 23 -7.27 0.89 -14.06
N GLY A 24 -6.96 -0.36 -13.70
CA GLY A 24 -7.87 -1.48 -13.80
C GLY A 24 -9.10 -1.34 -12.91
N ALA A 25 -8.98 -0.80 -11.70
CA ALA A 25 -10.12 -0.53 -10.83
C ALA A 25 -11.11 0.45 -11.48
N TYR A 26 -10.62 1.52 -12.11
CA TYR A 26 -11.48 2.41 -12.90
C TYR A 26 -12.08 1.70 -14.10
N ALA A 27 -11.29 0.92 -14.85
CA ALA A 27 -11.77 0.17 -16.01
C ALA A 27 -12.84 -0.89 -15.65
N ILE A 28 -12.82 -1.43 -14.43
CA ILE A 28 -13.81 -2.40 -13.94
C ILE A 28 -15.05 -1.68 -13.42
N TYR A 29 -14.87 -0.78 -12.45
CA TYR A 29 -15.98 -0.24 -11.66
C TYR A 29 -16.63 0.98 -12.29
N PHE A 30 -15.92 1.79 -13.07
CA PHE A 30 -16.54 2.94 -13.74
C PHE A 30 -17.62 2.49 -14.74
N PRO A 31 -17.39 1.51 -15.62
CA PRO A 31 -18.44 1.00 -16.51
C PRO A 31 -19.63 0.37 -15.79
N MET A 32 -19.44 -0.18 -14.59
CA MET A 32 -20.56 -0.70 -13.79
C MET A 32 -21.56 0.38 -13.38
N HIS A 33 -21.15 1.66 -13.29
CA HIS A 33 -22.10 2.76 -13.06
C HIS A 33 -23.08 2.88 -14.24
N TYR A 34 -22.58 2.76 -15.47
CA TYR A 34 -23.42 2.75 -16.67
C TYR A 34 -24.36 1.53 -16.70
N LEU A 35 -23.86 0.33 -16.36
CA LEU A 35 -24.70 -0.86 -16.25
C LEU A 35 -25.81 -0.68 -15.20
N GLY A 36 -25.50 -0.07 -14.05
CA GLY A 36 -26.48 0.25 -13.03
C GLY A 36 -27.56 1.22 -13.51
N LEU A 37 -27.19 2.24 -14.30
CA LEU A 37 -28.14 3.19 -14.90
C LEU A 37 -29.05 2.53 -15.95
N LEU A 38 -28.57 1.52 -16.66
CA LEU A 38 -29.38 0.70 -17.56
C LEU A 38 -30.36 -0.24 -16.81
N GLY A 39 -30.31 -0.26 -15.48
CA GLY A 39 -31.18 -1.10 -14.66
C GLY A 39 -30.71 -2.55 -14.54
N VAL A 40 -29.44 -2.85 -14.83
CA VAL A 40 -28.87 -4.19 -14.63
C VAL A 40 -28.83 -4.50 -13.12
N PRO A 41 -29.62 -5.48 -12.63
CA PRO A 41 -29.64 -5.80 -11.21
C PRO A 41 -28.40 -6.58 -10.79
N ARG A 42 -27.94 -6.33 -9.55
CA ARG A 42 -26.83 -7.09 -8.95
C ARG A 42 -27.23 -8.54 -8.64
N ARG A 43 -26.24 -9.43 -8.59
CA ARG A 43 -26.37 -10.86 -8.18
C ARG A 43 -27.11 -11.76 -9.17
N TYR A 44 -27.15 -11.39 -10.45
CA TYR A 44 -27.64 -12.24 -11.53
C TYR A 44 -26.45 -12.87 -12.25
N PHE A 45 -26.51 -14.19 -12.46
CA PHE A 45 -25.47 -14.93 -13.17
C PHE A 45 -25.63 -14.84 -14.69
N GLU A 46 -26.86 -14.63 -15.17
CA GLU A 46 -27.19 -14.37 -16.56
C GLU A 46 -28.29 -13.32 -16.66
N MET A 47 -28.35 -12.60 -17.79
CA MET A 47 -29.37 -11.58 -18.04
C MET A 47 -30.56 -12.08 -18.86
N GLY A 48 -30.50 -13.28 -19.45
CA GLY A 48 -31.58 -13.84 -20.28
C GLY A 48 -32.06 -12.90 -21.41
N ASP A 49 -33.32 -13.07 -21.84
CA ASP A 49 -34.02 -12.19 -22.79
C ASP A 49 -34.58 -10.93 -22.12
N MET A 50 -33.76 -10.21 -21.33
CA MET A 50 -34.15 -8.89 -20.83
C MET A 50 -34.22 -7.90 -22.01
N ALA A 51 -35.38 -7.82 -22.66
CA ALA A 51 -35.64 -7.02 -23.87
C ALA A 51 -35.32 -5.52 -23.73
N PHE A 52 -35.19 -5.01 -22.50
CA PHE A 52 -34.85 -3.62 -22.21
C PHE A 52 -33.33 -3.37 -22.07
N VAL A 53 -32.50 -4.41 -21.95
CA VAL A 53 -31.05 -4.28 -21.79
C VAL A 53 -30.39 -4.23 -23.17
N PRO A 54 -29.70 -3.14 -23.53
CA PRO A 54 -29.06 -3.03 -24.84
C PRO A 54 -27.85 -3.96 -24.97
N GLN A 55 -27.50 -4.33 -26.20
CA GLN A 55 -26.32 -5.14 -26.51
C GLN A 55 -25.01 -4.55 -25.96
N SER A 56 -24.95 -3.22 -25.77
CA SER A 56 -23.83 -2.53 -25.14
C SER A 56 -23.53 -3.06 -23.74
N ALA A 57 -24.53 -3.51 -22.99
CA ALA A 57 -24.35 -4.07 -21.65
C ALA A 57 -23.58 -5.40 -21.71
N THR A 58 -23.89 -6.27 -22.67
CA THR A 58 -23.18 -7.54 -22.88
C THR A 58 -21.73 -7.31 -23.28
N THR A 59 -21.50 -6.40 -24.25
CA THR A 59 -20.14 -6.02 -24.66
C THR A 59 -19.34 -5.45 -23.48
N LEU A 60 -19.97 -4.61 -22.66
CA LEU A 60 -19.31 -3.98 -21.51
C LEU A 60 -19.00 -4.97 -20.39
N ASN A 61 -19.88 -5.95 -20.11
CA ASN A 61 -19.60 -7.04 -19.19
C ASN A 61 -18.40 -7.90 -19.65
N GLY A 62 -18.29 -8.15 -20.96
CA GLY A 62 -17.11 -8.80 -21.55
C GLY A 62 -15.84 -8.00 -21.29
N PHE A 63 -15.86 -6.69 -21.56
CA PHE A 63 -14.74 -5.79 -21.28
C PHE A 63 -14.35 -5.77 -19.79
N ILE A 64 -15.34 -5.64 -18.89
CA ILE A 64 -15.14 -5.68 -17.43
C ILE A 64 -14.46 -7.00 -17.03
N THR A 65 -14.88 -8.13 -17.59
CA THR A 65 -14.30 -9.44 -17.32
C THR A 65 -12.83 -9.48 -17.73
N THR A 66 -12.50 -9.01 -18.93
CA THR A 66 -11.10 -8.92 -19.38
C THR A 66 -10.27 -8.02 -18.46
N ALA A 67 -10.77 -6.84 -18.09
CA ALA A 67 -10.09 -5.94 -17.17
C ALA A 67 -9.89 -6.59 -15.78
N ALA A 68 -10.90 -7.29 -15.27
CA ALA A 68 -10.82 -8.01 -14.00
C ALA A 68 -9.76 -9.12 -14.02
N LEU A 69 -9.63 -9.87 -15.11
CA LEU A 69 -8.59 -10.89 -15.26
C LEU A 69 -7.18 -10.26 -15.29
N ILE A 70 -7.00 -9.12 -15.96
CA ILE A 70 -5.73 -8.38 -15.98
C ILE A 70 -5.37 -7.90 -14.56
N VAL A 71 -6.33 -7.34 -13.82
CA VAL A 71 -6.12 -6.94 -12.42
C VAL A 71 -5.84 -8.15 -11.53
N GLY A 72 -6.50 -9.28 -11.78
CA GLY A 72 -6.24 -10.55 -11.11
C GLY A 72 -4.79 -11.01 -11.30
N PHE A 73 -4.25 -10.92 -12.52
CA PHE A 73 -2.84 -11.19 -12.79
C PHE A 73 -1.91 -10.22 -12.04
N ALA A 74 -2.25 -8.93 -11.96
CA ALA A 74 -1.46 -7.98 -11.17
C ALA A 74 -1.38 -8.39 -9.69
N GLN A 75 -2.44 -8.96 -9.11
CA GLN A 75 -2.39 -9.48 -7.74
C GLN A 75 -1.39 -10.65 -7.60
N MET A 76 -1.25 -11.51 -8.61
CA MET A 76 -0.24 -12.56 -8.61
C MET A 76 1.18 -11.98 -8.63
N VAL A 77 1.41 -10.90 -9.39
CA VAL A 77 2.69 -10.17 -9.38
C VAL A 77 2.98 -9.57 -8.00
N PHE A 78 1.97 -9.06 -7.31
CA PHE A 78 2.11 -8.58 -5.93
C PHE A 78 2.48 -9.70 -4.96
N LEU A 79 1.79 -10.84 -5.01
CA LEU A 79 2.11 -12.00 -4.17
C LEU A 79 3.53 -12.51 -4.44
N PHE A 80 3.92 -12.57 -5.72
CA PHE A 80 5.30 -12.89 -6.10
C PHE A 80 6.29 -11.89 -5.48
N ASN A 81 6.05 -10.58 -5.59
CA ASN A 81 6.93 -9.56 -5.02
C ASN A 81 7.03 -9.69 -3.48
N LEU A 82 5.92 -9.99 -2.80
CA LEU A 82 5.85 -10.19 -1.35
C LEU A 82 6.70 -11.40 -0.91
N ILE A 83 6.55 -12.55 -1.57
CA ILE A 83 7.28 -13.78 -1.22
C ILE A 83 8.75 -13.68 -1.65
N TRP A 84 9.02 -13.25 -2.87
CA TRP A 84 10.38 -13.15 -3.40
C TRP A 84 11.24 -12.18 -2.57
N SER A 85 10.68 -11.02 -2.23
CA SER A 85 11.39 -10.01 -1.45
C SER A 85 11.68 -10.43 -0.01
N LEU A 86 10.97 -11.43 0.52
CA LEU A 86 11.22 -11.98 1.85
C LEU A 86 12.57 -12.73 1.88
N PHE A 87 12.91 -13.40 0.78
CA PHE A 87 14.15 -14.17 0.68
C PHE A 87 15.28 -13.39 -0.01
N LYS A 88 14.96 -12.56 -0.99
CA LYS A 88 15.93 -11.92 -1.89
C LYS A 88 15.89 -10.39 -1.88
N GLY A 89 14.99 -9.76 -1.11
CA GLY A 89 14.90 -8.31 -1.00
C GLY A 89 16.13 -7.69 -0.34
N LYS A 90 16.44 -6.43 -0.64
CA LYS A 90 17.56 -5.71 0.00
C LYS A 90 17.27 -5.53 1.51
N PRO A 91 18.28 -5.59 2.39
CA PRO A 91 18.10 -5.25 3.80
C PRO A 91 17.50 -3.85 3.94
N ALA A 92 16.48 -3.71 4.78
CA ALA A 92 15.73 -2.46 4.94
C ALA A 92 16.41 -1.46 5.89
N GLY A 93 17.28 -1.94 6.78
CA GLY A 93 17.71 -1.14 7.94
C GLY A 93 16.58 -0.92 8.94
N SER A 94 16.82 -0.09 9.95
CA SER A 94 15.85 0.17 11.03
C SER A 94 14.68 1.05 10.58
N ASN A 95 14.97 2.07 9.76
CA ASN A 95 14.02 3.09 9.34
C ASN A 95 14.21 3.52 7.87
N PRO A 96 13.86 2.66 6.90
CA PRO A 96 14.02 2.98 5.47
C PRO A 96 13.17 4.17 5.00
N TRP A 97 12.07 4.46 5.69
CA TRP A 97 11.11 5.50 5.31
C TRP A 97 11.34 6.83 6.00
N ARG A 98 12.38 6.94 6.84
CA ARG A 98 12.66 8.14 7.64
C ARG A 98 11.45 8.57 8.47
N ALA A 99 10.70 7.60 8.98
CA ALA A 99 9.54 7.86 9.80
C ALA A 99 9.94 8.31 11.20
N THR A 100 9.17 9.23 11.76
CA THR A 100 9.43 9.87 13.05
C THR A 100 8.90 9.07 14.24
N THR A 101 7.95 8.16 14.00
CA THR A 101 7.24 7.41 15.04
C THR A 101 8.11 6.33 15.69
N LEU A 102 7.78 5.98 16.95
CA LEU A 102 8.52 5.00 17.74
C LEU A 102 8.58 3.60 17.12
N GLU A 103 7.63 3.18 16.28
CA GLU A 103 7.71 1.86 15.67
C GLU A 103 8.93 1.70 14.75
N TRP A 104 9.51 2.79 14.27
CA TRP A 104 10.73 2.79 13.45
C TRP A 104 12.01 2.98 14.26
N GLN A 105 11.91 3.09 15.58
CA GLN A 105 13.02 3.35 16.50
C GLN A 105 13.37 2.15 17.38
N THR A 106 12.90 0.94 17.02
CA THR A 106 13.31 -0.28 17.73
C THR A 106 14.79 -0.59 17.47
N PRO A 107 15.52 -1.18 18.43
CA PRO A 107 16.94 -1.50 18.29
C PRO A 107 17.23 -2.47 17.14
N GLU A 108 16.33 -3.44 16.92
CA GLU A 108 16.44 -4.48 15.90
C GLU A 108 15.32 -4.35 14.87
N THR A 109 15.56 -4.84 13.65
CA THR A 109 14.54 -4.92 12.60
C THR A 109 14.67 -6.25 11.83
N PRO A 110 13.69 -7.17 11.94
CA PRO A 110 12.40 -7.04 12.65
C PRO A 110 12.54 -6.92 14.19
N PRO A 111 11.60 -6.26 14.89
CA PRO A 111 11.61 -6.23 16.36
C PRO A 111 11.44 -7.62 16.96
N GLY A 112 12.30 -7.99 17.91
CA GLY A 112 12.14 -9.19 18.73
C GLY A 112 11.07 -9.04 19.83
N HIS A 113 10.86 -10.10 20.61
CA HIS A 113 9.96 -10.06 21.76
C HIS A 113 10.41 -8.99 22.78
N GLY A 114 9.48 -8.17 23.25
CA GLY A 114 9.78 -7.03 24.12
C GLY A 114 10.11 -5.72 23.38
N ASN A 115 10.20 -5.73 22.04
CA ASN A 115 10.30 -4.60 21.08
C ASN A 115 11.38 -3.51 21.32
N TRP A 116 11.54 -2.98 22.54
CA TRP A 116 12.43 -1.88 22.92
C TRP A 116 13.53 -2.28 23.92
N GLY A 117 13.53 -3.52 24.43
CA GLY A 117 14.56 -4.01 25.33
C GLY A 117 14.27 -3.70 26.81
N LYS A 118 15.32 -3.36 27.58
CA LYS A 118 15.18 -3.12 29.03
C LYS A 118 14.60 -1.76 29.39
N GLU A 119 14.88 -0.74 28.56
CA GLU A 119 14.45 0.63 28.79
C GLU A 119 13.45 1.06 27.73
N LEU A 120 12.38 1.75 28.15
CA LEU A 120 11.37 2.27 27.24
C LEU A 120 11.85 3.59 26.61
N PRO A 121 11.52 3.87 25.34
CA PRO A 121 11.88 5.13 24.72
C PRO A 121 11.13 6.29 25.39
N VAL A 122 11.85 7.37 25.70
CA VAL A 122 11.26 8.63 26.15
C VAL A 122 10.77 9.40 24.92
N VAL A 123 9.53 9.90 24.96
CA VAL A 123 8.95 10.70 23.88
C VAL A 123 9.13 12.18 24.19
N TYR A 124 9.85 12.90 23.33
CA TYR A 124 10.10 14.34 23.48
C TYR A 124 9.20 15.22 22.60
N ARG A 125 8.55 14.63 21.58
CA ARG A 125 7.81 15.36 20.54
C ARG A 125 6.70 14.54 19.90
N TRP A 126 5.92 15.20 19.05
CA TRP A 126 4.83 14.60 18.30
C TRP A 126 5.31 13.68 17.17
N ALA A 127 4.38 12.85 16.68
CA ALA A 127 4.62 11.83 15.67
C ALA A 127 4.86 12.38 14.25
N TYR A 128 4.87 13.70 14.02
CA TYR A 128 4.90 14.30 12.67
C TYR A 128 5.90 15.45 12.53
N ASP A 129 6.96 15.46 13.33
CA ASP A 129 8.05 16.44 13.23
C ASP A 129 8.93 16.21 11.99
N TYR A 130 8.34 16.47 10.83
CA TYR A 130 9.01 16.56 9.54
C TYR A 130 9.27 18.02 9.18
N SER A 131 10.38 18.28 8.49
CA SER A 131 10.74 19.61 7.98
C SER A 131 10.73 20.73 9.02
N VAL A 132 11.10 20.43 10.27
CA VAL A 132 11.11 21.40 11.37
C VAL A 132 12.13 22.51 11.07
N PRO A 133 11.74 23.80 11.07
CA PRO A 133 12.66 24.89 10.78
C PRO A 133 13.86 24.90 11.73
N GLY A 134 15.07 24.96 11.16
CA GLY A 134 16.32 24.95 11.92
C GLY A 134 16.79 23.57 12.39
N ALA A 135 16.06 22.50 12.08
CA ALA A 135 16.53 21.14 12.31
C ALA A 135 17.60 20.73 11.28
N LYS A 136 18.56 19.91 11.72
CA LYS A 136 19.63 19.39 10.85
C LYS A 136 19.10 18.38 9.83
N GLU A 137 18.11 17.59 10.22
CA GLU A 137 17.49 16.56 9.39
C GLU A 137 16.02 16.91 9.13
N ASP A 138 15.51 16.43 7.99
CA ASP A 138 14.13 16.66 7.56
C ASP A 138 13.11 15.81 8.35
N PHE A 139 13.57 14.92 9.21
CA PHE A 139 12.73 14.13 10.10
C PHE A 139 13.40 14.06 11.47
N ILE A 140 12.62 14.27 12.54
CA ILE A 140 13.12 14.15 13.91
C ILE A 140 12.35 13.02 14.61
N PRO A 141 12.99 11.87 14.90
CA PRO A 141 12.37 10.78 15.63
C PRO A 141 11.81 11.21 16.98
N GLN A 142 10.69 10.65 17.43
CA GLN A 142 10.03 11.00 18.70
C GLN A 142 10.94 10.88 19.94
N ASN A 143 11.92 9.98 19.90
CA ASN A 143 12.83 9.68 20.99
C ASN A 143 14.15 10.46 20.96
N GLN A 144 14.37 11.35 20.00
CA GLN A 144 15.56 12.18 19.97
C GLN A 144 15.43 13.33 20.99
N PRO A 145 16.38 13.59 21.90
CA PRO A 145 16.31 14.76 22.78
C PRO A 145 16.31 16.08 21.99
N ALA A 146 15.66 17.12 22.51
CA ALA A 146 15.80 18.45 21.93
C ALA A 146 17.26 18.92 22.05
N VAL A 147 17.82 19.49 20.98
CA VAL A 147 19.12 20.15 21.07
C VAL A 147 18.96 21.37 21.97
N PRO A 148 19.76 21.53 23.04
CA PRO A 148 19.69 22.73 23.87
C PRO A 148 19.90 23.95 22.98
N ARG A 149 18.99 24.93 23.05
CA ARG A 149 19.26 26.24 22.44
C ARG A 149 20.44 26.83 23.20
N THR A 150 21.60 26.91 22.57
CA THR A 150 22.67 27.78 23.06
C THR A 150 22.13 29.20 23.01
N ALA A 151 21.99 29.81 24.18
CA ALA A 151 21.55 31.20 24.36
C ALA A 151 22.54 32.19 23.74
#